data_AF-A0A521L3T1-F1
#
_entry.id   AF-A0A521L3T1-F1
#
_cell.length_a   1.000
_cell.length_b   1.000
_cell.length_c   1.000
_cell.angle_alpha   90.00
_cell.angle_beta   90.00
_cell.angle_gamma   90.00
#
_symmetry.space_group_name_H-M   'P 1'
#
loop_
_entity.id
_entity.type
_entity.pdbx_description
1 polymer ?
#
loop_
_entity_poly.entity_id
_entity_poly.type
_entity_poly.pdbx_seq_one_letter_code
_entity_poly.pdbx_strand_id
1 'polypeptide(L)' 'VGIAIDVMDHAASVDVVVLVTGDGDFAVLVNRIRQKYGVRVEVYGVEALTAQELVRSASAFFPVGGELLLTGGKS' A
#
# COMPACT_ATOMS: atom_id res chain seq x y z
N VAL A 1 6.35 -12.45 -3.78
CA VAL A 1 7.72 -12.05 -3.36
C VAL A 1 8.34 -10.97 -4.26
N GLY A 2 8.07 -10.91 -5.57
CA GLY A 2 8.65 -9.87 -6.46
C GLY A 2 8.42 -8.42 -6.01
N ILE A 3 7.17 -8.04 -5.72
CA ILE A 3 6.81 -6.68 -5.27
C ILE A 3 7.65 -6.21 -4.07
N ALA A 4 7.89 -7.09 -3.10
CA ALA A 4 8.66 -6.71 -1.91
C ALA A 4 10.13 -6.42 -2.22
N ILE A 5 10.72 -7.12 -3.20
CA ILE A 5 12.08 -6.89 -3.67
C ILE A 5 12.14 -5.55 -4.41
N ASP A 6 11.24 -5.34 -5.38
CA ASP A 6 11.21 -4.11 -6.17
C ASP A 6 11.06 -2.87 -5.29
N VAL A 7 10.19 -2.93 -4.29
CA VAL A 7 10.00 -1.84 -3.32
C VAL A 7 11.28 -1.59 -2.51
N MET A 8 11.99 -2.64 -2.07
CA MET A 8 13.23 -2.46 -1.30
C MET A 8 14.36 -1.83 -2.12
N ASP A 9 14.42 -2.13 -3.42
CA ASP A 9 15.44 -1.61 -4.34
C ASP A 9 15.17 -0.16 -4.75
N HIS A 10 13.91 0.24 -4.85
CA HIS A 10 13.52 1.58 -5.31
C HIS A 10 13.12 2.56 -4.20
N ALA A 11 12.83 2.10 -2.98
CA ALA A 11 12.33 2.97 -1.91
C ALA A 11 13.29 4.11 -1.51
N ALA A 12 14.60 3.97 -1.74
CA ALA A 12 15.57 5.01 -1.43
C ALA A 12 15.63 6.13 -2.50
N SER A 13 15.04 5.92 -3.67
CA SER A 13 15.12 6.82 -4.83
C SER A 13 13.80 7.55 -5.11
N VAL A 14 12.78 7.40 -4.26
CA VAL A 14 11.45 7.98 -4.44
C VAL A 14 10.98 8.64 -3.16
N ASP A 15 10.14 9.66 -3.29
CA ASP A 15 9.52 10.33 -2.13
C ASP A 15 8.30 9.57 -1.60
N VAL A 16 7.60 8.87 -2.49
CA VAL A 16 6.35 8.16 -2.19
C VAL A 16 6.34 6.77 -2.85
N VAL A 17 6.00 5.76 -2.06
CA VAL A 17 5.65 4.41 -2.52
C VAL A 17 4.15 4.22 -2.37
N VAL A 18 3.45 3.90 -3.46
CA VAL A 18 2.02 3.58 -3.44
C VAL A 18 1.86 2.07 -3.57
N LEU A 19 1.23 1.43 -2.58
CA LEU A 19 0.93 0.00 -2.58
C LEU A 19 -0.59 -0.20 -2.68
N VAL A 20 -1.02 -0.85 -3.74
CA VAL A 20 -2.42 -1.28 -3.89
C VAL A 20 -2.53 -2.71 -3.38
N THR A 21 -2.86 -2.87 -2.10
CA THR A 21 -2.96 -4.18 -1.43
C THR A 21 -3.76 -4.09 -0.14
N GLY A 22 -4.46 -5.19 0.20
CA GLY A 22 -5.11 -5.39 1.49
C GLY A 22 -4.35 -6.32 2.44
N ASP A 23 -3.21 -6.87 1.99
CA ASP A 23 -2.54 -7.99 2.64
C ASP A 23 -1.59 -7.55 3.77
N GLY A 24 -1.85 -8.08 4.98
CA GLY A 24 -1.10 -7.79 6.20
C GLY A 24 0.38 -8.16 6.14
N ASP A 25 0.77 -9.09 5.27
CA ASP A 25 2.17 -9.51 5.12
C ASP A 25 3.09 -8.35 4.66
N PHE A 26 2.52 -7.32 4.03
CA PHE A 26 3.28 -6.12 3.63
C PHE A 26 3.56 -5.16 4.79
N ALA A 27 2.93 -5.29 5.97
CA ALA A 27 3.11 -4.36 7.07
C ALA A 27 4.58 -4.25 7.52
N VAL A 28 5.31 -5.36 7.50
CA VAL A 28 6.75 -5.39 7.84
C VAL A 28 7.59 -4.65 6.79
N LEU A 29 7.27 -4.83 5.50
CA LEU A 29 7.93 -4.11 4.41
C LEU A 29 7.71 -2.61 4.54
N VAL A 30 6.45 -2.20 4.72
CA VAL A 30 6.05 -0.79 4.84
C VAL A 30 6.77 -0.13 6.01
N ASN A 31 6.75 -0.75 7.20
CA ASN A 31 7.48 -0.22 8.35
C ASN A 31 8.98 -0.10 8.07
N ARG A 32 9.58 -1.12 7.45
CA ARG A 32 11.01 -1.14 7.15
C ARG A 32 11.41 0.00 6.22
N ILE A 33 10.71 0.21 5.10
CA ILE A 33 11.09 1.24 4.14
C ILE A 33 10.85 2.65 4.69
N ARG A 34 9.75 2.87 5.43
CA ARG A 34 9.47 4.16 6.10
C ARG A 34 10.56 4.51 7.10
N GLN A 35 10.97 3.56 7.94
CA GLN A 35 11.99 3.79 8.96
C GLN A 35 13.39 3.91 8.37
N LYS A 36 13.73 3.06 7.39
CA LYS A 36 15.08 3.01 6.82
C LYS A 36 15.35 4.17 5.86
N TYR A 37 14.38 4.53 5.04
CA TYR A 37 14.57 5.51 3.96
C TYR A 37 13.80 6.82 4.18
N GLY A 38 12.95 6.90 5.21
CA GLY A 38 12.10 8.09 5.43
C GLY A 38 11.01 8.28 4.38
N VAL A 39 10.83 7.32 3.47
CA VAL A 39 9.89 7.40 2.37
C VAL A 39 8.45 7.39 2.87
N ARG A 40 7.58 8.17 2.23
CA ARG A 40 6.14 8.12 2.50
C ARG A 40 5.55 6.87 1.86
N VAL A 41 4.71 6.13 2.58
CA VAL A 41 4.02 4.96 2.02
C VAL A 41 2.52 5.15 2.09
N GLU A 42 1.87 5.05 0.95
CA GLU A 42 0.42 5.15 0.80
C GLU A 42 -0.15 3.78 0.44
N VAL A 43 -1.14 3.31 1.19
CA VAL A 43 -1.81 2.03 0.95
C VAL A 43 -3.20 2.27 0.41
N TYR A 44 -3.52 1.64 -0.71
CA TYR A 44 -4.86 1.59 -1.28
C TYR A 44 -5.40 0.17 -1.14
N GLY A 45 -6.57 0.01 -0.54
CA GLY A 45 -7.18 -1.32 -0.35
C GLY A 45 -8.66 -1.23 -0.04
N VAL A 46 -9.39 -2.34 -0.24
CA VAL A 46 -10.80 -2.43 0.17
C VAL A 46 -10.82 -2.45 1.69
N GLU A 47 -11.36 -1.41 2.33
CA GLU A 47 -11.27 -1.19 3.78
C GLU A 47 -11.68 -2.41 4.62
N ALA A 48 -12.83 -3.00 4.28
CA ALA A 48 -13.35 -4.18 4.98
C ALA A 48 -12.48 -5.45 4.84
N LEU A 49 -11.57 -5.48 3.87
CA LEU A 49 -10.69 -6.62 3.56
C LEU A 49 -9.20 -6.29 3.77
N THR A 50 -8.89 -5.09 4.27
CA THR A 50 -7.51 -4.66 4.48
C THR A 50 -7.09 -4.94 5.91
N ALA A 51 -5.94 -5.58 6.08
CA ALA A 51 -5.41 -5.89 7.39
C ALA A 51 -5.07 -4.63 8.18
N GLN A 52 -5.50 -4.58 9.45
CA GLN A 52 -5.39 -3.37 10.27
C GLN A 52 -3.94 -2.99 10.58
N GLU A 53 -3.05 -3.98 10.69
CA GLU A 53 -1.61 -3.80 10.84
C GLU A 53 -0.97 -3.13 9.63
N LEU A 54 -1.44 -3.44 8.42
CA LEU A 54 -0.98 -2.79 7.20
C LEU A 54 -1.39 -1.31 7.21
N VAL A 55 -2.65 -1.01 7.52
CA VAL A 55 -3.16 0.37 7.65
C VAL A 55 -2.34 1.17 8.66
N ARG A 56 -2.05 0.60 9.82
CA ARG A 56 -1.25 1.25 10.87
C ARG A 56 0.21 1.46 10.47
N SER A 57 0.76 0.55 9.67
CA SER A 57 2.13 0.65 9.17
C SER A 57 2.29 1.72 8.09
N ALA A 58 1.23 2.10 7.38
CA ALA A 58 1.30 3.09 6.30
C ALA A 58 1.44 4.52 6.81
N SER A 59 1.90 5.43 5.95
CA SER A 59 1.82 6.88 6.21
C SER A 59 0.41 7.43 5.95
N ALA A 60 -0.35 6.81 5.04
CA ALA A 60 -1.76 7.07 4.81
C ALA A 60 -2.43 5.84 4.19
N PHE A 61 -3.73 5.70 4.44
CA PHE A 61 -4.58 4.67 3.85
C PHE A 61 -5.72 5.31 3.06
N PHE A 62 -5.97 4.78 1.88
CA PHE A 62 -7.00 5.25 0.94
C PHE A 62 -7.93 4.07 0.60
N PRO A 63 -9.20 4.10 1.06
CA PRO A 63 -10.12 3.00 0.80
C PRO A 63 -10.47 2.93 -0.69
N VAL A 64 -10.37 1.74 -1.26
CA VAL A 64 -10.85 1.44 -2.61
C VAL A 64 -12.35 1.15 -2.53
N GLY A 65 -13.15 2.10 -3.02
CA GLY A 65 -14.60 2.01 -3.10
C GLY A 65 -15.17 3.18 -3.91
N GLY A 66 -16.49 3.22 -4.08
CA GLY A 66 -17.19 4.35 -4.71
C GLY A 66 -16.63 4.69 -6.10
N GLU A 67 -16.06 5.88 -6.24
CA GLU A 67 -15.49 6.42 -7.49
C GLU A 67 -14.30 5.60 -8.04
N LEU A 68 -13.68 4.76 -7.20
CA LEU A 68 -12.61 3.85 -7.64
C LEU A 68 -13.15 2.52 -8.20
N LEU A 69 -14.46 2.30 -8.19
CA LEU A 69 -15.11 1.15 -8.80
C LEU A 69 -15.73 1.53 -10.14
N LEU A 70 -15.54 0.67 -11.14
CA LEU A 70 -16.23 0.83 -12.42
C LEU A 70 -17.74 0.69 -12.19
N THR A 71 -18.51 1.63 -12.72
CA THR A 71 -19.96 1.46 -12.83
C THR A 71 -20.18 0.32 -13.81
N GLY A 72 -20.68 -0.82 -13.34
CA GLY A 72 -20.87 -2.02 -14.16
C GLY A 72 -21.83 -1.78 -15.32
N GLY A 73 -21.33 -1.26 -16.43
CA GLY A 73 -21.99 -1.32 -17.73
C GLY A 73 -21.92 -2.77 -18.20
N LYS A 74 -22.95 -3.54 -17.89
CA LYS A 74 -23.20 -4.79 -18.63
C LYS A 74 -23.61 -4.38 -20.05
N SER A 75 -22.72 -4.59 -21.02
CA SER A 75 -23.10 -4.74 -22.42
C SER A 75 -23.93 -6.00 -22.62
#